data_AF-A0A969XPH1-F1
#
_entry.id   AF-A0A969XPH1-F1
#
_cell.length_a   1.000
_cell.length_b   1.000
_cell.length_c   1.000
_cell.angle_alpha   90.00
_cell.angle_beta   90.00
_cell.angle_gamma   90.00
#
_symmetry.space_group_name_H-M   'P 1'
#
loop_
_entity.id
_entity.type
_entity.pdbx_description
1 polymer ?
#
loop_
_entity_poly.entity_id
_entity_poly.type
_entity_poly.pdbx_seq_one_letter_code
_entity_poly.pdbx_strand_id
1 'polypeptide(L)'
;MTSSRLAAYEAEARAAVHGAKLGGFIEAAEKAEFKGNKKRALDQYQEALYFLKTDDIADDSQASEIARIAAKVEKLGGSTPAS
;
A
#
# COMPACT_ATOMS: atom_id res chain seq x y z
N MET A 1 -31.82 15.29 -1.12
CA MET A 1 -30.78 15.27 -2.18
C MET A 1 -29.37 15.64 -1.68
N THR A 2 -29.20 16.48 -0.65
CA THR A 2 -27.87 16.85 -0.10
C THR A 2 -27.05 15.68 0.46
N SER A 3 -27.72 14.68 1.05
CA SER A 3 -27.04 13.51 1.66
C SER A 3 -26.24 12.66 0.67
N SER A 4 -26.66 12.57 -0.60
CA SER A 4 -25.99 11.72 -1.60
C SER A 4 -24.68 12.35 -2.10
N ARG A 5 -24.64 13.69 -2.23
CA ARG A 5 -23.44 14.40 -2.69
C ARG A 5 -22.35 14.43 -1.61
N LEU A 6 -22.76 14.58 -0.34
CA LEU A 6 -21.83 14.51 0.79
C LEU A 6 -21.18 13.12 0.89
N ALA A 7 -21.98 12.05 0.79
CA ALA A 7 -21.47 10.68 0.81
C ALA A 7 -20.47 10.41 -0.35
N ALA A 8 -20.74 10.95 -1.54
CA ALA A 8 -19.81 10.83 -2.67
C ALA A 8 -18.47 11.53 -2.39
N TYR A 9 -18.49 12.76 -1.87
CA TYR A 9 -17.26 13.48 -1.52
C TYR A 9 -16.47 12.79 -0.41
N GLU A 10 -17.14 12.22 0.58
CA GLU A 10 -16.46 11.45 1.62
C GLU A 10 -15.78 10.20 1.06
N ALA A 11 -16.44 9.49 0.15
CA ALA A 11 -15.85 8.32 -0.50
C ALA A 11 -14.61 8.70 -1.33
N GLU A 12 -14.71 9.79 -2.10
CA GLU A 12 -13.60 10.32 -2.89
C GLU A 12 -12.42 10.77 -2.00
N ALA A 13 -12.71 11.48 -0.91
CA ALA A 13 -11.69 11.90 0.04
C ALA A 13 -11.01 10.71 0.72
N ARG A 14 -11.77 9.68 1.11
CA ARG A 14 -11.21 8.43 1.66
C ARG A 14 -10.30 7.73 0.66
N ALA A 15 -10.73 7.62 -0.60
CA ALA A 15 -9.91 7.03 -1.66
C ALA A 15 -8.62 7.83 -1.92
N ALA A 16 -8.69 9.16 -1.94
CA ALA A 16 -7.52 10.02 -2.12
C ALA A 16 -6.53 9.90 -0.96
N VAL A 17 -7.01 9.86 0.29
CA VAL A 17 -6.16 9.67 1.48
C VAL A 17 -5.52 8.28 1.47
N HIS A 18 -6.29 7.25 1.10
CA HIS A 18 -5.78 5.89 0.96
C HIS A 18 -4.64 5.82 -0.06
N GLY A 19 -4.87 6.33 -1.27
CA GLY A 19 -3.86 6.37 -2.33
C GLY A 19 -2.61 7.16 -1.94
N ALA A 20 -2.76 8.30 -1.25
CA ALA A 20 -1.63 9.10 -0.78
C ALA A 20 -0.78 8.36 0.28
N LYS A 21 -1.43 7.64 1.21
CA LYS A 21 -0.72 6.84 2.22
C LYS A 21 0.04 5.68 1.59
N LEU A 22 -0.63 4.91 0.73
CA LEU A 22 -0.02 3.80 0.01
C LEU A 22 1.17 4.29 -0.85
N GLY A 23 0.96 5.36 -1.62
CA GLY A 23 1.99 5.99 -2.42
C GLY A 23 3.19 6.43 -1.59
N GLY A 24 2.96 7.02 -0.41
CA GLY A 24 4.02 7.44 0.50
C GLY A 24 4.93 6.29 0.95
N PHE A 25 4.35 5.12 1.29
CA PHE A 25 5.16 3.93 1.63
C PHE A 25 5.96 3.42 0.42
N ILE A 26 5.32 3.35 -0.75
CA ILE A 26 5.97 2.85 -1.98
C ILE A 26 7.12 3.78 -2.41
N GLU A 27 6.90 5.09 -2.45
CA GLU A 27 7.95 6.06 -2.80
C GLU A 27 9.12 6.01 -1.83
N ALA A 28 8.85 5.86 -0.53
CA ALA A 28 9.88 5.70 0.48
C ALA A 28 10.70 4.41 0.28
N ALA A 29 10.03 3.32 -0.06
CA ALA A 29 10.65 2.03 -0.36
C ALA A 29 11.53 2.11 -1.62
N GLU A 30 11.00 2.64 -2.72
CA GLU A 30 11.72 2.80 -3.99
C GLU A 30 12.93 3.72 -3.85
N LYS A 31 12.79 4.83 -3.11
CA LYS A 31 13.90 5.73 -2.80
C LYS A 31 14.99 5.04 -1.98
N ALA A 32 14.63 4.16 -1.05
CA ALA A 32 15.58 3.37 -0.28
C ALA A 32 16.26 2.30 -1.15
N GLU A 33 15.52 1.61 -2.02
CA GLU A 33 16.03 0.62 -2.98
C GLU A 33 17.05 1.28 -3.92
N PHE A 34 16.70 2.44 -4.47
CA PHE A 34 17.59 3.24 -5.33
C PHE A 34 18.90 3.63 -4.63
N LYS A 35 18.84 3.95 -3.33
CA LYS A 35 20.02 4.27 -2.52
C LYS A 35 20.81 3.04 -2.06
N GLY A 36 20.40 1.83 -2.45
CA GLY A 36 21.01 0.57 -2.02
C GLY A 36 20.70 0.18 -0.57
N ASN A 37 19.81 0.90 0.12
CA ASN A 37 19.42 0.60 1.49
C ASN A 37 18.32 -0.46 1.51
N LYS A 38 18.71 -1.72 1.29
CA LYS A 38 17.80 -2.86 1.17
C LYS A 38 16.91 -3.05 2.40
N LYS A 39 17.47 -2.91 3.60
CA LYS A 39 16.70 -3.07 4.86
C LYS A 39 15.56 -2.05 4.91
N ARG A 40 15.86 -0.77 4.70
CA ARG A 40 14.83 0.28 4.72
C ARG A 40 13.80 0.12 3.60
N ALA A 41 14.23 -0.34 2.42
CA ALA A 41 13.31 -0.62 1.32
C ALA A 41 12.34 -1.75 1.71
N LEU A 42 12.86 -2.84 2.27
CA LEU A 42 12.07 -3.97 2.73
C LEU A 42 11.06 -3.54 3.80
N ASP A 43 11.51 -2.80 4.83
CA ASP A 43 10.64 -2.32 5.90
C ASP A 43 9.46 -1.52 5.32
N GLN A 44 9.72 -0.59 4.38
CA GLN A 44 8.66 0.23 3.77
C GLN A 44 7.70 -0.55 2.86
N TYR A 45 8.18 -1.54 2.11
CA TYR A 45 7.27 -2.41 1.34
C TYR A 45 6.42 -3.30 2.28
N GLN A 46 6.94 -3.71 3.43
CA GLN A 46 6.16 -4.45 4.43
C GLN A 46 5.10 -3.56 5.09
N GLU A 47 5.41 -2.30 5.40
CA GLU A 47 4.41 -1.31 5.85
C GLU A 47 3.30 -1.12 4.81
N ALA A 48 3.65 -1.03 3.53
CA ALA A 48 2.66 -0.94 2.45
C ALA A 48 1.73 -2.17 2.39
N LEU A 49 2.28 -3.38 2.54
CA LEU A 49 1.48 -4.62 2.59
C LEU A 49 0.59 -4.65 3.82
N TYR A 50 1.13 -4.31 5.00
CA TYR A 50 0.35 -4.25 6.22
C TYR A 50 -0.81 -3.27 6.08
N PHE A 51 -0.57 -2.09 5.49
CA PHE A 51 -1.59 -1.09 5.25
C PHE A 51 -2.72 -1.61 4.35
N LEU A 52 -2.40 -2.29 3.24
CA LEU A 52 -3.42 -2.88 2.35
C LEU A 52 -4.20 -4.00 3.05
N LYS A 53 -3.50 -4.89 3.77
CA LYS A 53 -4.13 -6.04 4.45
C LYS A 53 -4.99 -5.68 5.66
N THR A 54 -4.92 -4.44 6.13
CA THR A 54 -5.63 -3.97 7.33
C THR A 54 -6.55 -2.78 7.06
N ASP A 55 -6.69 -2.37 5.81
CA ASP A 55 -7.66 -1.35 5.43
C ASP A 55 -9.09 -1.94 5.33
N ASP A 56 -10.06 -1.07 5.04
CA ASP A 56 -11.47 -1.46 4.87
C ASP A 56 -11.81 -1.87 3.41
N ILE A 57 -10.80 -2.07 2.57
CA ILE A 57 -10.95 -2.44 1.15
C ILE A 57 -10.68 -3.94 1.04
N ALA A 58 -11.54 -4.65 0.30
CA ALA A 58 -11.34 -6.08 0.10
C ALA A 58 -10.03 -6.35 -0.65
N ASP A 59 -9.19 -7.24 -0.13
CA ASP A 59 -7.93 -7.68 -0.73
C ASP A 59 -8.07 -8.03 -2.22
N ASP A 60 -9.16 -8.69 -2.62
CA ASP A 60 -9.44 -9.05 -4.01
C ASP A 60 -9.49 -7.83 -4.93
N SER A 61 -9.96 -6.69 -4.42
CA SER A 61 -10.00 -5.41 -5.16
C SER A 61 -8.62 -4.74 -5.25
N GLN A 62 -7.64 -5.21 -4.49
CA GLN A 62 -6.27 -4.70 -4.42
C GLN A 62 -5.22 -5.78 -4.79
N ALA A 63 -5.66 -6.91 -5.33
CA ALA A 63 -4.82 -8.10 -5.49
C ALA A 63 -3.57 -7.85 -6.33
N SER A 64 -3.68 -7.02 -7.38
CA SER A 64 -2.55 -6.59 -8.23
C SER A 64 -1.46 -5.87 -7.41
N GLU A 65 -1.87 -4.92 -6.58
CA GLU A 65 -0.99 -4.07 -5.78
C GLU A 65 -0.33 -4.89 -4.67
N ILE A 66 -1.13 -5.72 -3.99
CA ILE A 66 -0.64 -6.68 -2.99
C ILE A 66 0.39 -7.62 -3.63
N ALA A 67 0.09 -8.23 -4.78
CA ALA A 67 0.99 -9.14 -5.45
C ALA A 67 2.29 -8.46 -5.89
N ARG A 68 2.20 -7.24 -6.42
CA ARG A 68 3.37 -6.44 -6.83
C ARG A 68 4.28 -6.13 -5.64
N ILE A 69 3.73 -5.72 -4.51
CA ILE A 69 4.51 -5.36 -3.32
C ILE A 69 5.07 -6.63 -2.64
N ALA A 70 4.30 -7.72 -2.59
CA ALA A 70 4.77 -9.02 -2.11
C ALA A 70 5.99 -9.50 -2.90
N ALA A 71 5.95 -9.42 -4.24
CA ALA A 71 7.09 -9.77 -5.09
C ALA A 71 8.33 -8.90 -4.80
N LYS A 72 8.13 -7.61 -4.46
CA LYS A 72 9.24 -6.73 -4.03
C LYS A 72 9.83 -7.14 -2.69
N VAL A 73 9.00 -7.51 -1.72
CA VAL A 73 9.44 -8.04 -0.41
C VAL A 73 10.27 -9.31 -0.58
N GLU A 74 9.79 -10.27 -1.37
CA GLU A 74 10.51 -11.52 -1.66
C GLU A 74 11.85 -11.26 -2.35
N LYS A 75 11.86 -10.38 -3.38
CA LYS A 75 13.09 -10.01 -4.10
C LYS A 75 14.15 -9.39 -3.18
N LEU A 76 13.73 -8.67 -2.14
CA LEU A 76 14.63 -8.07 -1.15
C LEU A 76 15.05 -9.03 -0.04
N GLY A 77 14.59 -10.28 -0.07
CA GLY A 77 14.91 -11.33 0.90
C GLY A 77 14.04 -11.33 2.15
N GLY A 78 12.91 -10.63 2.12
CA GLY A 78 11.89 -10.70 3.17
C GLY A 78 10.92 -11.86 2.96
N SER A 79 10.20 -12.22 4.02
CA SER A 79 9.03 -13.10 3.92
C SER A 79 7.75 -12.27 3.98
N THR A 80 6.79 -12.62 3.14
CA THR A 80 5.39 -12.26 3.38
C THR A 80 4.81 -13.23 4.43
N PRO A 81 4.03 -12.77 5.42
CA PRO A 81 3.27 -13.69 6.24
C PRO A 81 2.33 -14.48 5.33
N ALA A 82 2.30 -15.80 5.49
CA ALA A 82 1.44 -16.67 4.69
C ALA A 82 -0.01 -16.21 4.79
N SER A 83 -0.66 -16.08 3.62
CA SER A 83 -2.10 -15.85 3.50
C SER A 83 -2.93 -16.86 4.29
#